data_AF-A0A094EKG5-F1
#
_entry.id   AF-A0A094EKG5-F1
#
_cell.length_a   1.000
_cell.length_b   1.000
_cell.length_c   1.000
_cell.angle_alpha   90.00
_cell.angle_beta   90.00
_cell.angle_gamma   90.00
#
_symmetry.space_group_name_H-M   'P 1'
#
loop_
_entity.id
_entity.type
_entity.pdbx_description
1 polymer ?
#
loop_
_entity_poly.entity_id
_entity_poly.type
_entity_poly.pdbx_seq_one_letter_code
_entity_poly.pdbx_strand_id
1 'polypeptide(L)'
;MSTTPNNLSSFFFVPGLPKHLCPGMPWECVPPAACARDPTTGRAFCCDPKSVCFAGVATCASDGSTFQCGTGTNTWCCTSDTESCTGSTGQTNICWSKSYDVLMDIGSIPLNETYSSLSSADPEATSWAFDPKSLIAATQTTSHTTSSTPSSTPSTTPSSTDTTTAPTTSASDASKAGASNTPSPTPSDLSSTSSSKSLSGGAIGGIVVGAVAVVVLVALAVFFLRRRRQRAESENKEGIPWAALPPQGPAHELPTGKQEPVHELAGARAVVELPGNERYR
;
A
#
# COMPACT_ATOMS: atom_id res chain seq x y z
N MET A 1 -21.22 -13.38 17.58
CA MET A 1 -20.25 -12.76 16.66
C MET A 1 -19.38 -11.85 17.51
N SER A 2 -18.26 -12.34 18.03
CA SER A 2 -17.34 -11.50 18.80
C SER A 2 -16.62 -10.59 17.82
N THR A 3 -17.00 -9.32 17.82
CA THR A 3 -16.24 -8.24 17.18
C THR A 3 -14.89 -8.18 17.88
N THR A 4 -13.87 -8.82 17.32
CA THR A 4 -12.48 -8.64 17.78
C THR A 4 -12.16 -7.15 17.63
N PRO A 5 -11.88 -6.42 18.72
CA PRO A 5 -11.52 -5.02 18.63
C PRO A 5 -10.23 -4.88 17.84
N ASN A 6 -10.19 -3.87 16.96
CA ASN A 6 -9.00 -3.47 16.22
C ASN A 6 -7.83 -3.30 17.21
N ASN A 7 -6.92 -4.26 17.25
CA ASN A 7 -5.78 -4.21 18.16
C ASN A 7 -4.61 -3.44 17.56
N LEU A 8 -4.58 -3.17 16.25
CA LEU A 8 -3.48 -2.41 15.68
C LEU A 8 -3.65 -0.91 15.96
N SER A 9 -2.63 -0.34 16.61
CA SER A 9 -2.55 1.07 16.99
C SER A 9 -1.14 1.61 16.72
N SER A 10 -0.94 2.92 16.87
CA SER A 10 0.36 3.56 16.65
C SER A 10 0.92 3.28 15.24
N PHE A 11 0.31 3.90 14.23
CA PHE A 11 0.77 3.79 12.85
C PHE A 11 1.94 4.73 12.60
N PHE A 12 2.95 4.26 11.86
CA PHE A 12 4.12 5.05 11.52
C PHE A 12 4.75 4.60 10.20
N PHE A 13 5.36 5.54 9.51
CA PHE A 13 6.25 5.25 8.39
C PHE A 13 7.69 5.10 8.88
N VAL A 14 8.48 4.33 8.16
CA VAL A 14 9.92 4.16 8.38
C VAL A 14 10.68 4.75 7.19
N PRO A 15 11.85 5.38 7.41
CA PRO A 15 12.70 5.88 6.34
C PRO A 15 13.23 4.75 5.45
N GLY A 16 13.58 5.08 4.20
CA GLY A 16 14.03 4.10 3.20
C GLY A 16 15.50 3.66 3.32
N LEU A 17 16.22 4.08 4.36
CA LEU A 17 17.66 3.85 4.50
C LEU A 17 17.96 2.93 5.70
N PRO A 18 18.58 1.74 5.48
CA PRO A 18 18.91 1.12 4.19
C PRO A 18 17.67 0.56 3.47
N LYS A 19 16.57 0.35 4.18
CA LYS A 19 15.29 -0.20 3.70
C LYS A 19 14.15 0.25 4.61
N HIS A 20 12.93 0.25 4.10
CA HIS A 20 11.71 0.50 4.89
C HIS A 20 11.38 -0.69 5.81
N LEU A 21 12.14 -0.92 6.87
CA LEU A 21 11.97 -2.08 7.76
C LEU A 21 11.16 -1.70 8.99
N CYS A 22 10.00 -2.32 9.17
CA CYS A 22 9.33 -2.23 10.47
C CYS A 22 10.11 -3.04 11.52
N PRO A 23 10.01 -2.67 12.80
CA PRO A 23 10.69 -3.39 13.89
C PRO A 23 10.39 -4.89 13.89
N GLY A 24 11.43 -5.73 13.93
CA GLY A 24 11.26 -7.18 14.02
C GLY A 24 10.85 -7.88 12.72
N MET A 25 10.86 -7.17 11.57
CA MET A 25 10.60 -7.77 10.26
C MET A 25 11.83 -7.74 9.35
N PRO A 26 12.12 -8.83 8.61
CA PRO A 26 13.25 -8.88 7.69
C PRO A 26 12.93 -8.39 6.27
N TRP A 27 11.68 -8.01 5.99
CA TRP A 27 11.21 -7.52 4.69
C TRP A 27 10.74 -6.07 4.74
N GLU A 28 10.68 -5.46 3.55
CA GLU A 28 10.37 -4.05 3.37
C GLU A 28 8.86 -3.79 3.43
N CYS A 29 8.49 -2.74 4.17
CA CYS A 29 7.17 -2.16 4.25
C CYS A 29 7.19 -0.80 3.55
N VAL A 30 7.15 -0.83 2.22
CA VAL A 30 7.35 0.37 1.40
C VAL A 30 6.08 1.23 1.40
N PRO A 31 6.18 2.55 1.60
CA PRO A 31 5.06 3.48 1.44
C PRO A 31 4.33 3.27 0.09
N PRO A 32 2.99 3.30 0.04
CA PRO A 32 2.05 3.82 1.05
C PRO A 32 1.72 2.85 2.19
N ALA A 33 2.35 1.66 2.24
CA ALA A 33 2.22 0.80 3.40
C ALA A 33 2.88 1.46 4.62
N ALA A 34 2.33 1.19 5.80
CA ALA A 34 2.83 1.73 7.05
C ALA A 34 3.00 0.63 8.09
N CYS A 35 3.90 0.84 9.03
CA CYS A 35 4.04 -0.02 10.18
C CYS A 35 2.94 0.29 11.20
N ALA A 36 2.42 -0.74 11.85
CA ALA A 36 1.51 -0.62 12.98
C ALA A 36 2.01 -1.51 14.13
N ARG A 37 1.64 -1.17 15.37
CA ARG A 37 1.95 -2.01 16.54
C ARG A 37 0.69 -2.46 17.25
N ASP A 38 0.69 -3.71 17.65
CA ASP A 38 -0.24 -4.19 18.66
C ASP A 38 0.19 -3.62 20.03
N PRO A 39 -0.64 -2.84 20.74
CA PRO A 39 -0.30 -2.25 22.02
C PRO A 39 -0.27 -3.29 23.14
N THR A 40 -0.91 -4.44 22.95
CA THR A 40 -0.97 -5.52 23.93
C THR A 40 0.29 -6.38 23.86
N THR A 41 0.72 -6.73 22.64
CA THR A 41 1.86 -7.64 22.43
C THR A 41 3.16 -6.94 22.06
N GLY A 42 3.09 -5.67 21.66
CA GLY A 42 4.22 -4.90 21.11
C GLY A 42 4.64 -5.35 19.71
N ARG A 43 3.95 -6.33 19.12
CA ARG A 43 4.28 -6.91 17.81
C ARG A 43 4.01 -5.89 16.71
N ALA A 44 4.97 -5.76 15.79
CA ALA A 44 4.84 -4.87 14.65
C ALA A 44 4.30 -5.62 13.41
N PHE A 45 3.52 -4.89 12.63
CA PHE A 45 2.90 -5.34 11.39
C PHE A 45 3.19 -4.31 10.29
N CYS A 46 3.24 -4.75 9.03
CA CYS A 46 3.20 -3.90 7.86
C CYS A 46 1.79 -3.95 7.31
N CYS A 47 1.14 -2.80 7.22
CA CYS A 47 -0.23 -2.65 6.75
C CYS A 47 -0.23 -2.06 5.35
N ASP A 48 -0.68 -2.85 4.37
CA ASP A 48 -0.86 -2.41 2.99
C ASP A 48 -2.30 -1.91 2.79
N PRO A 49 -2.52 -0.64 2.42
CA PRO A 49 -3.87 -0.10 2.20
C PRO A 49 -4.66 -0.81 1.09
N LYS A 50 -4.03 -1.68 0.28
CA LYS A 50 -4.69 -2.48 -0.76
C LYS A 50 -4.92 -3.94 -0.34
N SER A 51 -4.43 -4.35 0.82
CA SER A 51 -4.45 -5.76 1.23
C SER A 51 -4.70 -5.89 2.75
N VAL A 52 -3.83 -6.59 3.47
CA VAL A 52 -3.97 -6.86 4.91
C VAL A 52 -2.72 -6.40 5.64
N CYS A 53 -2.83 -6.20 6.95
CA CYS A 53 -1.67 -6.11 7.81
C CYS A 53 -1.01 -7.48 7.96
N PHE A 54 0.31 -7.54 7.80
CA PHE A 54 1.08 -8.78 7.93
C PHE A 54 2.32 -8.59 8.78
N ALA A 55 2.74 -9.65 9.46
CA ALA A 55 3.91 -9.69 10.32
C ALA A 55 4.83 -10.87 10.00
N GLY A 56 6.05 -10.80 10.56
CA GLY A 56 6.97 -11.94 10.67
C GLY A 56 6.40 -13.09 11.47
N VAL A 57 7.13 -14.20 11.48
CA VAL A 57 6.78 -15.39 12.25
C VAL A 57 6.77 -15.10 13.75
N ALA A 58 5.86 -15.76 14.46
CA ALA A 58 5.92 -15.84 15.91
C ALA A 58 6.91 -16.94 16.33
N THR A 59 7.37 -16.86 17.59
CA THR A 59 8.08 -17.99 18.20
C THR A 59 7.06 -19.09 18.48
N CYS A 60 7.29 -20.30 17.99
CA CYS A 60 6.40 -21.44 18.22
C CYS A 60 6.32 -21.78 19.71
N ALA A 61 5.11 -21.83 20.25
CA ALA A 61 4.81 -22.18 21.63
C ALA A 61 3.80 -23.34 21.69
N SER A 62 3.93 -24.19 22.72
CA SER A 62 3.07 -25.36 22.96
C SER A 62 1.90 -25.09 23.90
N ASP A 63 1.70 -23.84 24.31
CA ASP A 63 0.65 -23.40 25.25
C ASP A 63 -0.67 -23.00 24.54
N GLY A 64 -0.72 -23.14 23.22
CA GLY A 64 -1.87 -22.77 22.39
C GLY A 64 -1.87 -21.31 21.91
N SER A 65 -0.91 -20.48 22.36
CA SER A 65 -0.78 -19.09 21.91
C SER A 65 -0.38 -18.94 20.44
N THR A 66 0.21 -20.00 19.88
CA THR A 66 0.58 -20.07 18.46
C THR A 66 0.04 -21.32 17.79
N PHE A 67 -0.10 -21.24 16.46
CA PHE A 67 -0.46 -22.35 15.61
C PHE A 67 0.48 -22.42 14.41
N GLN A 68 0.61 -23.61 13.84
CA GLN A 68 1.53 -23.90 12.76
C GLN A 68 0.90 -23.61 11.39
N CYS A 69 1.63 -22.89 10.56
CA CYS A 69 1.34 -22.58 9.17
C CYS A 69 2.35 -23.27 8.25
N GLY A 70 1.93 -23.49 6.99
CA GLY A 70 2.76 -24.12 5.96
C GLY A 70 2.61 -25.64 5.90
N THR A 71 3.24 -26.25 4.91
CA THR A 71 3.21 -27.71 4.66
C THR A 71 4.61 -28.24 4.36
N GLY A 72 4.85 -29.51 4.66
CA GLY A 72 6.14 -30.15 4.43
C GLY A 72 7.25 -29.57 5.31
N THR A 73 8.34 -29.11 4.71
CA THR A 73 9.51 -28.57 5.42
C THR A 73 9.46 -27.06 5.67
N ASN A 74 8.52 -26.35 5.04
CA ASN A 74 8.40 -24.89 5.12
C ASN A 74 7.30 -24.51 6.10
N THR A 75 7.49 -24.85 7.37
CA THR A 75 6.51 -24.59 8.43
C THR A 75 6.97 -23.46 9.34
N TRP A 76 6.04 -22.60 9.74
CA TRP A 76 6.28 -21.50 10.67
C TRP A 76 5.09 -21.33 11.62
N CYS A 77 5.23 -20.48 12.64
CA CYS A 77 4.15 -20.24 13.60
C CYS A 77 3.60 -18.82 13.50
N CYS A 78 2.28 -18.72 13.67
CA CYS A 78 1.54 -17.47 13.79
C CYS A 78 0.76 -17.47 15.11
N THR A 79 0.35 -16.30 15.60
CA THR A 79 -0.41 -16.16 16.86
C THR A 79 -1.87 -16.54 16.67
N SER A 80 -2.36 -17.48 17.47
CA SER A 80 -3.66 -18.14 17.29
C SER A 80 -4.85 -17.19 17.26
N ASP A 81 -4.88 -16.21 18.17
CA ASP A 81 -6.07 -15.37 18.35
C ASP A 81 -6.15 -14.22 17.35
N THR A 82 -5.00 -13.65 16.97
CA THR A 82 -4.93 -12.40 16.20
C THR A 82 -4.48 -12.59 14.77
N GLU A 83 -3.97 -13.78 14.39
CA GLU A 83 -3.38 -14.02 13.08
C GLU A 83 -3.95 -15.24 12.37
N SER A 84 -3.79 -15.23 11.04
CA SER A 84 -4.08 -16.31 10.11
C SER A 84 -2.82 -16.60 9.28
N CYS A 85 -2.68 -17.82 8.74
CA CYS A 85 -1.63 -18.09 7.77
C CYS A 85 -1.79 -17.21 6.53
N THR A 86 -0.68 -16.86 5.87
CA THR A 86 -0.74 -16.20 4.55
C THR A 86 -1.61 -16.99 3.57
N GLY A 87 -2.52 -16.31 2.90
CA GLY A 87 -3.38 -16.90 1.86
C GLY A 87 -2.77 -16.85 0.46
N SER A 88 -1.60 -16.20 0.30
CA SER A 88 -0.96 -16.07 -1.00
C SER A 88 -0.05 -17.26 -1.33
N THR A 89 -0.18 -17.80 -2.53
CA THR A 89 0.65 -18.91 -3.01
C THR A 89 2.12 -18.50 -3.06
N GLY A 90 3.01 -19.34 -2.50
CA GLY A 90 4.45 -19.13 -2.50
C GLY A 90 4.99 -18.19 -1.41
N GLN A 91 4.10 -17.58 -0.60
CA GLN A 91 4.53 -16.85 0.58
C GLN A 91 4.76 -17.82 1.75
N THR A 92 5.89 -17.69 2.41
CA THR A 92 6.26 -18.45 3.62
C THR A 92 6.73 -17.47 4.69
N ASN A 93 6.69 -17.87 5.96
CA ASN A 93 7.10 -17.05 7.09
C ASN A 93 6.27 -15.77 7.31
N ILE A 94 5.10 -15.65 6.68
CA ILE A 94 4.22 -14.47 6.79
C ILE A 94 2.94 -14.85 7.52
N CYS A 95 2.59 -14.03 8.52
CA CYS A 95 1.35 -14.12 9.28
C CYS A 95 0.46 -12.93 8.96
N TRP A 96 -0.79 -13.16 8.57
CA TRP A 96 -1.75 -12.10 8.31
C TRP A 96 -2.52 -11.77 9.58
N SER A 97 -2.67 -10.48 9.88
CA SER A 97 -3.56 -10.03 10.94
C SER A 97 -5.01 -10.32 10.57
N LYS A 98 -5.79 -10.81 11.54
CA LYS A 98 -7.26 -10.93 11.44
C LYS A 98 -7.96 -9.58 11.67
N SER A 99 -7.24 -8.59 12.20
CA SER A 99 -7.80 -7.27 12.47
C SER A 99 -8.05 -6.51 11.17
N TYR A 100 -9.09 -5.68 11.15
CA TYR A 100 -9.36 -4.81 10.00
C TYR A 100 -8.26 -3.76 9.88
N ASP A 101 -7.76 -3.58 8.65
CA ASP A 101 -6.76 -2.57 8.36
C ASP A 101 -7.44 -1.23 8.07
N VAL A 102 -7.34 -0.31 9.03
CA VAL A 102 -7.86 1.06 8.91
C VAL A 102 -7.21 1.88 7.80
N LEU A 103 -6.04 1.44 7.27
CA LEU A 103 -5.41 2.08 6.12
C LEU A 103 -6.19 1.87 4.83
N MET A 104 -7.03 0.82 4.76
CA MET A 104 -7.94 0.59 3.62
C MET A 104 -8.98 1.71 3.49
N ASP A 105 -9.43 2.29 4.61
CA ASP A 105 -10.39 3.40 4.62
C ASP A 105 -9.78 4.72 4.15
N ILE A 106 -8.47 4.88 4.31
CA ILE A 106 -7.72 6.07 3.89
C ILE A 106 -7.36 5.97 2.40
N GLY A 107 -6.91 4.78 1.98
CA GLY A 107 -6.43 4.53 0.63
C GLY A 107 -4.99 5.03 0.38
N SER A 108 -4.44 4.65 -0.77
CA SER A 108 -3.02 4.86 -1.07
C SER A 108 -2.62 6.33 -1.28
N ILE A 109 -3.50 7.16 -1.85
CA ILE A 109 -3.15 8.54 -2.20
C ILE A 109 -2.89 9.38 -0.95
N PRO A 110 -3.83 9.49 0.02
CA PRO A 110 -3.59 10.32 1.20
C PRO A 110 -2.44 9.81 2.07
N LEU A 111 -2.22 8.49 2.11
CA LEU A 111 -1.07 7.89 2.81
C LEU A 111 0.27 8.28 2.18
N ASN A 112 0.35 8.27 0.85
CA ASN A 112 1.58 8.65 0.14
C ASN A 112 1.88 10.15 0.29
N GLU A 113 0.86 11.01 0.25
CA GLU A 113 1.00 12.45 0.53
C GLU A 113 1.46 12.69 1.98
N THR A 114 0.87 11.96 2.94
CA THR A 114 1.26 12.05 4.35
C THR A 114 2.71 11.63 4.56
N TYR A 115 3.13 10.51 3.95
CA TYR A 115 4.51 10.07 3.96
C TYR A 115 5.46 11.12 3.37
N SER A 116 5.11 11.69 2.21
CA SER A 116 5.93 12.71 1.54
C SER A 116 6.07 13.98 2.38
N SER A 117 4.97 14.41 3.01
CA SER A 117 4.95 15.58 3.90
C SER A 117 5.81 15.36 5.14
N LEU A 118 5.64 14.24 5.84
CA LEU A 118 6.38 13.93 7.07
C LEU A 118 7.87 13.72 6.81
N SER A 119 8.22 12.99 5.75
CA SER A 119 9.62 12.77 5.38
C SER A 119 10.35 14.05 4.94
N SER A 120 9.62 15.00 4.34
CA SER A 120 10.18 16.30 3.99
C SER A 120 10.31 17.23 5.21
N ALA A 121 9.41 17.10 6.19
CA ALA A 121 9.42 17.92 7.40
C ALA A 121 10.54 17.54 8.36
N ASP A 122 10.84 16.25 8.49
CA ASP A 122 11.90 15.74 9.37
C ASP A 122 12.66 14.57 8.72
N PRO A 123 13.62 14.84 7.82
CA PRO A 123 14.32 13.80 7.06
C PRO A 123 15.27 12.95 7.92
N GLU A 124 15.63 13.41 9.12
CA GLU A 124 16.54 12.70 10.03
C GLU A 124 15.80 11.76 11.00
N ALA A 125 14.46 11.80 11.03
CA ALA A 125 13.68 10.94 11.89
C ALA A 125 13.85 9.46 11.52
N THR A 126 13.92 8.62 12.56
CA THR A 126 13.92 7.15 12.40
C THR A 126 12.53 6.58 12.14
N SER A 127 11.48 7.36 12.36
CA SER A 127 10.09 6.98 12.09
C SER A 127 9.17 8.21 12.13
N TRP A 128 8.12 8.21 11.31
CA TRP A 128 7.11 9.26 11.32
C TRP A 128 5.75 8.69 11.70
N ALA A 129 5.30 9.00 12.92
CA ALA A 129 3.98 8.58 13.40
C ALA A 129 2.87 9.41 12.77
N PHE A 130 1.72 8.78 12.55
CA PHE A 130 0.50 9.46 12.12
C PHE A 130 -0.72 8.79 12.75
N ASP A 131 -1.82 9.55 12.84
CA ASP A 131 -3.10 9.03 13.30
C ASP A 131 -4.03 8.75 12.10
N PRO A 132 -4.36 7.48 11.81
CA PRO A 132 -5.29 7.12 10.75
C PRO A 132 -6.65 7.82 10.87
N LYS A 133 -7.16 8.02 12.10
CA LYS A 133 -8.48 8.62 12.30
C LYS A 133 -8.53 10.07 11.85
N SER A 134 -7.47 10.82 12.13
CA SER A 134 -7.30 12.19 11.67
C SER A 134 -7.24 12.28 10.13
N LEU A 135 -6.56 11.32 9.46
CA LEU A 135 -6.53 11.24 8.00
C LEU A 135 -7.91 10.90 7.43
N ILE A 136 -8.64 9.95 8.02
CA ILE A 136 -10.00 9.58 7.62
C ILE A 136 -10.97 10.78 7.74
N ALA A 137 -10.81 11.61 8.77
CA ALA A 137 -11.61 12.83 8.92
C ALA A 137 -11.26 13.88 7.84
N ALA A 138 -9.98 14.02 7.48
CA ALA A 138 -9.52 14.94 6.45
C ALA A 138 -9.98 14.54 5.03
N THR A 139 -9.98 13.24 4.71
CA THR A 139 -10.42 12.74 3.40
C THR A 139 -11.93 12.91 3.18
N GLN A 140 -12.73 12.74 4.23
CA GLN A 140 -14.17 13.01 4.19
C GLN A 140 -14.48 14.49 3.97
N THR A 141 -13.72 15.39 4.60
CA THR A 141 -13.89 16.84 4.41
C THR A 141 -13.53 17.27 2.99
N THR A 142 -12.49 16.68 2.39
CA THR A 142 -12.02 17.04 1.04
C THR A 142 -12.98 16.60 -0.06
N SER A 143 -13.75 15.52 0.16
CA SER A 143 -14.79 15.05 -0.77
C SER A 143 -15.96 16.04 -0.92
N HIS A 144 -16.07 17.03 -0.03
CA HIS A 144 -17.07 18.09 -0.07
C HIS A 144 -16.55 19.42 -0.67
N THR A 145 -15.30 19.49 -1.16
CA THR A 145 -14.72 20.75 -1.67
C THR A 145 -14.18 20.66 -3.11
N THR A 146 -14.37 19.55 -3.82
CA THR A 146 -13.91 19.40 -5.23
C THR A 146 -14.73 20.17 -6.28
N SER A 147 -15.58 21.12 -5.88
CA SER A 147 -16.20 22.09 -6.81
C SER A 147 -15.80 23.51 -6.44
N SER A 148 -14.52 23.83 -6.67
CA SER A 148 -14.12 25.22 -6.90
C SER A 148 -12.99 25.25 -7.92
N THR A 149 -13.39 25.64 -9.13
CA THR A 149 -12.58 25.99 -10.28
C THR A 149 -11.37 26.87 -9.92
N PRO A 150 -10.18 26.67 -10.50
CA PRO A 150 -9.09 27.63 -10.35
C PRO A 150 -9.41 28.85 -11.21
N SER A 151 -9.70 29.98 -10.58
CA SER A 151 -9.86 31.26 -11.28
C SER A 151 -8.66 32.16 -11.00
N SER A 152 -8.07 32.61 -12.10
CA SER A 152 -6.88 33.43 -12.23
C SER A 152 -6.94 34.75 -11.45
N THR A 153 -5.75 35.19 -11.01
CA THR A 153 -5.31 36.56 -10.69
C THR A 153 -6.02 37.68 -11.49
N PRO A 154 -6.20 38.89 -10.91
CA PRO A 154 -5.15 39.92 -11.00
C PRO A 154 -4.93 40.80 -9.75
N SER A 155 -3.76 41.46 -9.80
CA SER A 155 -3.13 42.50 -8.97
C SER A 155 -4.01 43.51 -8.23
N THR A 156 -3.48 44.06 -7.12
CA THR A 156 -3.32 45.51 -6.92
C THR A 156 -2.41 45.84 -5.72
N THR A 157 -1.34 46.58 -6.01
CA THR A 157 -0.56 47.42 -5.08
C THR A 157 -1.44 48.46 -4.39
N PRO A 158 -1.02 48.94 -3.20
CA PRO A 158 -0.68 50.36 -3.13
C PRO A 158 0.63 50.64 -2.37
N SER A 159 1.31 51.67 -2.87
CA SER A 159 2.47 52.34 -2.31
C SER A 159 2.03 53.32 -1.22
N SER A 160 2.79 53.45 -0.12
CA SER A 160 2.84 54.65 0.70
C SER A 160 4.17 54.71 1.47
N THR A 161 4.97 55.70 1.09
CA THR A 161 6.13 56.29 1.78
C THR A 161 5.71 57.05 3.03
N ASP A 162 6.54 57.04 4.08
CA ASP A 162 7.02 58.21 4.85
C ASP A 162 7.98 57.76 5.98
N THR A 163 9.30 57.91 5.83
CA THR A 163 10.22 58.95 6.37
C THR A 163 10.45 59.02 7.90
N THR A 164 11.74 58.79 8.25
CA THR A 164 12.60 59.49 9.24
C THR A 164 12.72 59.04 10.71
N THR A 165 14.00 58.84 11.06
CA THR A 165 14.74 59.21 12.29
C THR A 165 14.94 58.17 13.41
N ALA A 166 16.22 57.84 13.62
CA ALA A 166 16.79 57.26 14.85
C ALA A 166 16.77 58.29 16.01
N PRO A 167 17.03 57.85 17.25
CA PRO A 167 18.42 57.93 17.73
C PRO A 167 18.92 56.79 18.66
N THR A 168 20.25 56.80 18.70
CA THR A 168 21.34 56.21 19.50
C THR A 168 21.14 55.88 20.99
N THR A 169 21.96 54.93 21.47
CA THR A 169 22.72 54.78 22.76
C THR A 169 22.52 53.40 23.42
N SER A 170 23.42 52.76 24.18
CA SER A 170 24.89 52.59 24.29
C SER A 170 25.14 51.61 25.47
N ALA A 171 26.31 50.93 25.47
CA ALA A 171 26.94 50.19 26.59
C ALA A 171 26.29 48.84 27.00
N SER A 172 27.04 47.75 27.22
CA SER A 172 28.18 47.66 28.15
C SER A 172 29.12 46.49 27.85
N ASP A 173 30.34 46.66 28.35
CA ASP A 173 31.58 45.92 28.11
C ASP A 173 31.93 44.93 29.25
N ALA A 174 32.80 43.97 28.91
CA ALA A 174 33.85 43.30 29.70
C ALA A 174 33.57 42.48 31.00
N SER A 175 34.08 41.23 31.02
CA SER A 175 35.25 40.74 31.84
C SER A 175 35.43 39.21 31.71
N LYS A 176 36.52 38.68 31.10
CA LYS A 176 37.79 38.12 31.67
C LYS A 176 37.59 36.97 32.69
N ALA A 177 38.31 35.82 32.75
CA ALA A 177 39.62 35.33 32.30
C ALA A 177 39.61 33.76 32.33
N GLY A 178 40.57 32.95 31.85
CA GLY A 178 41.92 33.14 31.28
C GLY A 178 42.63 31.80 30.97
N ALA A 179 43.86 31.93 30.43
CA ALA A 179 44.98 30.97 30.21
C ALA A 179 44.72 29.75 29.29
N SER A 180 45.60 29.33 28.36
CA SER A 180 47.07 29.37 28.32
C SER A 180 47.59 29.31 26.86
N ASN A 181 48.77 29.89 26.62
CA ASN A 181 49.46 30.00 25.32
C ASN A 181 50.42 28.83 25.07
N THR A 182 50.50 28.30 23.83
CA THR A 182 51.74 27.77 23.19
C THR A 182 51.56 27.79 21.65
N PRO A 183 52.59 28.06 20.81
CA PRO A 183 52.41 28.69 19.49
C PRO A 183 52.61 27.80 18.23
N SER A 184 51.94 28.19 17.13
CA SER A 184 52.29 28.13 15.67
C SER A 184 52.67 26.77 15.02
N PRO A 185 52.54 26.54 13.68
CA PRO A 185 52.20 27.45 12.58
C PRO A 185 51.10 26.96 11.60
N THR A 186 50.66 27.90 10.76
CA THR A 186 49.80 27.73 9.57
C THR A 186 50.39 26.73 8.57
N PRO A 187 49.54 25.92 7.90
CA PRO A 187 49.47 26.05 6.45
C PRO A 187 48.05 25.92 5.88
N SER A 188 47.80 26.79 4.90
CA SER A 188 47.03 26.62 3.66
C SER A 188 45.79 25.72 3.63
N ASP A 189 44.68 26.36 3.29
CA ASP A 189 43.48 25.80 2.66
C ASP A 189 43.81 24.68 1.67
N LEU A 190 43.18 23.52 1.85
CA LEU A 190 42.88 22.59 0.75
C LEU A 190 41.56 21.87 1.05
N SER A 191 40.48 22.47 0.56
CA SER A 191 39.15 21.88 0.51
C SER A 191 39.16 20.62 -0.37
N SER A 192 39.07 19.43 0.23
CA SER A 192 38.75 18.21 -0.48
C SER A 192 37.23 17.99 -0.48
N THR A 193 36.55 18.67 -1.40
CA THR A 193 35.15 18.39 -1.76
C THR A 193 35.10 17.11 -2.58
N SER A 194 34.56 16.02 -2.01
CA SER A 194 34.21 14.82 -2.75
C SER A 194 32.91 15.06 -3.54
N SER A 195 33.05 15.47 -4.80
CA SER A 195 31.93 15.67 -5.72
C SER A 195 31.29 14.33 -6.11
N SER A 196 30.06 14.09 -5.65
CA SER A 196 29.19 13.03 -6.17
C SER A 196 28.78 13.38 -7.61
N LYS A 197 29.05 12.48 -8.56
CA LYS A 197 28.64 12.64 -9.96
C LYS A 197 27.12 12.39 -10.08
N SER A 198 26.34 13.45 -10.14
CA SER A 198 24.94 13.40 -10.59
C SER A 198 24.92 13.20 -12.11
N LEU A 199 24.12 12.24 -12.57
CA LEU A 199 23.94 11.98 -14.00
C LEU A 199 23.05 13.07 -14.61
N SER A 200 23.56 13.74 -15.64
CA SER A 200 22.87 14.77 -16.41
C SER A 200 21.54 14.25 -16.97
N GLY A 201 20.49 15.08 -16.95
CA GLY A 201 19.14 14.75 -17.41
C GLY A 201 19.05 14.20 -18.84
N GLY A 202 20.08 14.42 -19.66
CA GLY A 202 20.20 13.81 -20.99
C GLY A 202 20.37 12.28 -20.97
N ALA A 203 20.97 11.70 -19.92
CA ALA A 203 21.13 10.25 -19.79
C ALA A 203 19.81 9.55 -19.41
N ILE A 204 18.97 10.22 -18.62
CA ILE A 204 17.67 9.69 -18.18
C ILE A 204 16.66 9.71 -19.34
N GLY A 205 16.70 10.74 -20.21
CA GLY A 205 15.82 10.83 -21.37
C GLY A 205 16.02 9.74 -22.42
N GLY A 206 17.26 9.27 -22.62
CA GLY A 206 17.57 8.23 -23.62
C GLY A 206 17.00 6.85 -23.26
N ILE A 207 16.98 6.51 -21.97
CA ILE A 207 16.54 5.18 -21.50
C ILE A 207 15.03 4.99 -21.70
N VAL A 208 14.24 6.05 -21.50
CA VAL A 208 12.78 5.98 -21.62
C VAL A 208 12.35 5.69 -23.06
N VAL A 209 12.97 6.34 -24.05
CA VAL A 209 12.65 6.11 -25.47
C VAL A 209 13.07 4.71 -25.92
N GLY A 210 14.21 4.20 -25.41
CA GLY A 210 14.67 2.84 -25.68
C GLY A 210 13.74 1.76 -25.13
N ALA A 211 13.21 1.95 -23.91
CA ALA A 211 12.32 0.98 -23.27
C ALA A 211 11.00 0.81 -24.05
N VAL A 212 10.43 1.90 -24.57
CA VAL A 212 9.18 1.86 -25.34
C VAL A 212 9.35 1.03 -26.62
N ALA A 213 10.46 1.18 -27.33
CA ALA A 213 10.74 0.40 -28.55
C ALA A 213 10.85 -1.11 -28.25
N VAL A 214 11.52 -1.48 -27.15
CA VAL A 214 11.67 -2.89 -26.76
C VAL A 214 10.33 -3.50 -26.34
N VAL A 215 9.51 -2.78 -25.57
CA VAL A 215 8.19 -3.27 -25.14
C VAL A 215 7.27 -3.53 -26.33
N VAL A 216 7.26 -2.64 -27.33
CA VAL A 216 6.47 -2.83 -28.56
C VAL A 216 6.94 -4.06 -29.34
N LEU A 217 8.26 -4.27 -29.47
CA LEU A 217 8.80 -5.45 -30.15
C LEU A 217 8.45 -6.76 -29.44
N VAL A 218 8.53 -6.79 -28.11
CA VAL A 218 8.16 -7.98 -27.32
C VAL A 218 6.66 -8.27 -27.44
N ALA A 219 5.81 -7.25 -27.37
CA ALA A 219 4.37 -7.41 -27.53
C ALA A 219 4.00 -7.96 -28.92
N LEU A 220 4.64 -7.46 -29.99
CA LEU A 220 4.45 -7.95 -31.34
C LEU A 220 4.93 -9.40 -31.51
N ALA A 221 6.09 -9.75 -30.92
CA ALA A 221 6.60 -11.12 -30.96
C ALA A 221 5.65 -12.11 -30.26
N VAL A 222 5.15 -11.77 -29.07
CA VAL A 222 4.19 -12.60 -28.33
C VAL A 222 2.88 -12.73 -29.09
N PHE A 223 2.35 -11.64 -29.65
CA PHE A 223 1.14 -11.66 -30.44
C PHE A 223 1.27 -12.56 -31.69
N PHE A 224 2.40 -12.47 -32.39
CA PHE A 224 2.65 -13.27 -33.60
C PHE A 224 2.80 -14.77 -33.28
N LEU A 225 3.47 -15.11 -32.17
CA LEU A 225 3.60 -16.50 -31.72
C LEU A 225 2.25 -17.08 -31.26
N ARG A 226 1.42 -16.31 -30.55
CA ARG A 226 0.07 -16.74 -30.17
C ARG A 226 -0.82 -16.96 -31.39
N ARG A 227 -0.77 -16.06 -32.39
CA ARG A 227 -1.53 -16.19 -33.64
C ARG A 227 -1.10 -17.42 -34.45
N ARG A 228 0.19 -17.76 -34.43
CA ARG A 228 0.70 -18.97 -35.09
C ARG A 228 0.24 -20.24 -34.37
N ARG A 229 0.24 -20.25 -33.03
CA ARG A 229 -0.18 -21.43 -32.25
C ARG A 229 -1.66 -21.75 -32.38
N GLN A 230 -2.52 -20.74 -32.50
CA GLN A 230 -3.96 -20.94 -32.71
C GLN A 230 -4.33 -21.63 -34.04
N ARG A 231 -3.40 -21.69 -35.00
CA ARG A 231 -3.60 -22.43 -36.27
C ARG A 231 -3.21 -23.90 -36.19
N ALA A 232 -2.62 -24.34 -35.07
CA ALA A 232 -2.13 -25.70 -34.87
C ALA A 232 -3.00 -26.54 -33.92
N GLU A 233 -4.09 -25.98 -33.37
CA GLU A 233 -4.95 -26.69 -32.40
C GLU A 233 -6.29 -27.19 -32.99
N SER A 234 -6.42 -27.26 -34.32
CA SER A 234 -7.63 -27.81 -34.98
C SER A 234 -7.54 -29.31 -35.32
N GLU A 235 -6.46 -30.02 -34.98
CA GLU A 235 -6.25 -31.42 -35.44
C GLU A 235 -5.81 -32.39 -34.33
N ASN A 236 -6.28 -32.21 -33.08
CA ASN A 236 -6.10 -33.26 -32.05
C ASN A 236 -7.20 -33.23 -30.98
N LYS A 237 -8.44 -33.47 -31.39
CA LYS A 237 -9.54 -33.89 -30.50
C LYS A 237 -10.46 -34.85 -31.23
N GLU A 238 -9.94 -36.02 -31.59
CA GLU A 238 -10.77 -37.18 -31.92
C GLU A 238 -10.21 -38.42 -31.21
N GLY A 239 -11.03 -39.08 -30.41
CA GLY A 239 -10.75 -40.42 -29.88
C GLY A 239 -10.93 -40.62 -28.38
N ILE A 240 -12.16 -40.56 -27.88
CA ILE A 240 -12.53 -41.36 -26.69
C ILE A 240 -13.78 -42.18 -27.06
N PRO A 241 -13.68 -43.52 -27.21
CA PRO A 241 -14.83 -44.38 -27.50
C PRO A 241 -15.69 -44.57 -26.23
N TRP A 242 -16.98 -44.28 -26.37
CA TRP A 242 -18.01 -44.56 -25.38
C TRP A 242 -18.40 -46.04 -25.48
N ALA A 243 -17.92 -46.87 -24.55
CA ALA A 243 -18.48 -48.19 -24.32
C ALA A 243 -18.02 -48.70 -22.95
N ALA A 244 -18.90 -48.59 -21.93
CA ALA A 244 -19.13 -49.59 -20.87
C ALA A 244 -19.98 -48.98 -19.74
N LEU A 245 -21.30 -49.22 -19.79
CA LEU A 245 -22.15 -49.22 -18.60
C LEU A 245 -22.09 -50.61 -17.95
N PRO A 246 -21.86 -50.75 -16.63
CA PRO A 246 -22.14 -52.01 -15.93
C PRO A 246 -23.62 -52.11 -15.51
N PRO A 247 -24.21 -53.32 -15.47
CA PRO A 247 -25.64 -53.54 -15.25
C PRO A 247 -26.07 -53.47 -13.78
N GLN A 248 -27.37 -53.19 -13.63
CA GLN A 248 -28.21 -53.04 -12.46
C GLN A 248 -28.13 -54.22 -11.46
N GLY A 249 -28.05 -53.91 -10.16
CA GLY A 249 -28.34 -54.84 -9.05
C GLY A 249 -29.65 -54.47 -8.35
N PRO A 250 -30.38 -55.42 -7.74
CA PRO A 250 -31.77 -55.21 -7.32
C PRO A 250 -31.93 -54.52 -5.95
N ALA A 251 -33.10 -53.91 -5.82
CA ALA A 251 -33.65 -53.02 -4.80
C ALA A 251 -33.44 -53.39 -3.31
N HIS A 252 -33.39 -52.35 -2.46
CA HIS A 252 -34.04 -52.34 -1.14
C HIS A 252 -34.50 -50.91 -0.75
N GLU A 253 -35.82 -50.73 -0.75
CA GLU A 253 -36.69 -50.06 0.24
C GLU A 253 -36.50 -48.56 0.64
N LEU A 254 -37.61 -47.82 0.57
CA LEU A 254 -37.84 -46.42 1.00
C LEU A 254 -37.75 -46.21 2.54
N PRO A 255 -37.66 -44.95 3.04
CA PRO A 255 -38.89 -44.24 3.40
C PRO A 255 -39.00 -42.81 2.83
N THR A 256 -40.23 -42.53 2.43
CA THR A 256 -40.85 -41.34 1.83
C THR A 256 -40.64 -40.04 2.63
N GLY A 257 -39.96 -39.07 2.02
CA GLY A 257 -40.02 -37.64 2.39
C GLY A 257 -40.55 -36.84 1.21
N LYS A 258 -41.75 -36.26 1.36
CA LYS A 258 -42.49 -35.52 0.32
C LYS A 258 -41.70 -34.33 -0.23
N GLN A 259 -41.55 -34.23 -1.54
CA GLN A 259 -41.35 -32.94 -2.22
C GLN A 259 -42.09 -32.93 -3.56
N GLU A 260 -43.06 -32.01 -3.65
CA GLU A 260 -43.96 -31.78 -4.77
C GLU A 260 -43.26 -31.13 -5.98
N PRO A 261 -43.85 -31.24 -7.19
CA PRO A 261 -43.17 -31.07 -8.46
C PRO A 261 -43.06 -29.61 -8.91
N VAL A 262 -41.84 -29.20 -9.32
CA VAL A 262 -41.62 -27.95 -10.06
C VAL A 262 -42.11 -28.12 -11.51
N HIS A 263 -43.13 -27.35 -11.88
CA HIS A 263 -43.57 -27.16 -13.26
C HIS A 263 -42.74 -26.04 -13.91
N GLU A 264 -41.99 -26.38 -14.95
CA GLU A 264 -41.51 -25.45 -15.97
C GLU A 264 -42.70 -24.90 -16.77
N LEU A 265 -42.82 -23.57 -16.91
CA LEU A 265 -43.60 -23.00 -17.99
C LEU A 265 -43.00 -21.68 -18.50
N ALA A 266 -42.92 -21.63 -19.83
CA ALA A 266 -42.29 -20.66 -20.69
C ALA A 266 -42.79 -19.21 -20.57
N GLY A 267 -41.94 -18.30 -21.05
CA GLY A 267 -42.37 -17.32 -22.04
C GLY A 267 -42.65 -15.91 -21.56
N ALA A 268 -41.71 -15.02 -21.90
CA ALA A 268 -41.91 -13.62 -22.24
C ALA A 268 -42.69 -12.74 -21.25
N ARG A 269 -41.96 -12.03 -20.38
CA ARG A 269 -42.49 -10.84 -19.70
C ARG A 269 -41.97 -9.58 -20.38
N ALA A 270 -42.93 -8.80 -20.85
CA ALA A 270 -42.80 -7.62 -21.68
C ALA A 270 -42.02 -6.48 -21.02
N VAL A 271 -41.31 -5.76 -21.88
CA VAL A 271 -40.75 -4.42 -21.66
C VAL A 271 -41.88 -3.49 -21.22
N VAL A 272 -41.68 -2.78 -20.10
CA VAL A 272 -42.56 -1.71 -19.62
C VAL A 272 -41.98 -0.39 -20.13
N GLU A 273 -42.55 0.14 -21.21
CA GLU A 273 -42.34 1.51 -21.69
C GLU A 273 -43.17 2.49 -20.84
N LEU A 274 -42.54 3.54 -20.29
CA LEU A 274 -43.24 4.63 -19.63
C LEU A 274 -43.72 5.68 -20.66
N PRO A 275 -44.99 6.09 -20.65
CA PRO A 275 -45.46 7.18 -21.50
C PRO A 275 -45.04 8.54 -20.93
N GLY A 276 -44.45 9.38 -21.79
CA GLY A 276 -44.31 10.82 -21.57
C GLY A 276 -45.53 11.60 -22.07
N ASN A 277 -46.05 12.50 -21.25
CA ASN A 277 -46.74 13.73 -21.66
C ASN A 277 -46.41 14.81 -20.60
N GLU A 278 -45.81 15.94 -20.95
CA GLU A 278 -46.40 17.13 -21.57
C GLU A 278 -47.64 17.71 -20.86
N ARG A 279 -47.40 18.88 -20.25
CA ARG A 279 -48.28 20.05 -20.08
C ARG A 279 -49.25 20.05 -18.88
N TYR A 280 -48.93 20.90 -17.91
CA TYR A 280 -49.93 21.68 -17.17
C TYR A 280 -49.47 23.14 -17.03
N ARG A 281 -50.21 23.99 -17.75
CA ARG A 281 -50.60 25.39 -17.51
C ARG A 281 -49.57 26.42 -17.02
#